data_AF-A0A9E1USQ0-F1
#
_entry.id   AF-A0A9E1USQ0-F1
#
_cell.length_a   1.000
_cell.length_b   1.000
_cell.length_c   1.000
_cell.angle_alpha   90.00
_cell.angle_beta   90.00
_cell.angle_gamma   90.00
#
_symmetry.space_group_name_H-M   'P 1'
#
loop_
_entity.id
_entity.type
_entity.pdbx_description
1 polymer ?
#
loop_
_entity_poly.entity_id
_entity_poly.type
_entity_poly.pdbx_seq_one_letter_code
_entity_poly.pdbx_strand_id
1 'polypeptide(L)'
;MADVPRGEVKELLVLEQLPKPVNFSGGMWPTSAGGTFTLSRILGTVPVRPDGSAHFRAPALRSLVFVALDKNRLAVKRMHSFTTLQPGESMGCVGCHESRLTTPLAHNPRPAAMGREPDHITPIAGIPAVPDFPRDVQPVLDRHCVKCHNPDTYRARLDLSGDRTPLFSRAYWSLTRRGLYADGRNAMRANYAPRQVGSSASHILAHLDGSHHGAKPSIEERATIWAWIEAGAPYAGTYAALGSGMVPVVFREQVIGTRCAKCHGKPAKRPIGGRKTFYQFGGKGPALPLVSSFGNLRDIRAQVGYYKFGQTPTPQSLCNLDRPEKSPLLLAHLAKAAGGRELGANTVFATTSDADYQTLLAAIQKAGEKLREVKRFDMPGFRPNDYYLHQMRRYGILRAGDAENGYALDQAYWRSFHYRP
;
A
#
# COMPACT_ATOMS: atom_id res chain seq x y z
N MET A 1 3.61 -6.56 25.08
CA MET A 1 3.00 -5.51 25.92
C MET A 1 3.70 -5.37 27.26
N ALA A 2 4.50 -6.36 27.69
CA ALA A 2 5.23 -6.32 28.96
C ALA A 2 6.02 -5.02 29.20
N ASP A 3 6.67 -4.46 28.17
CA ASP A 3 7.50 -3.26 28.30
C ASP A 3 6.74 -1.94 28.04
N VAL A 4 5.40 -1.96 27.99
CA VAL A 4 4.57 -0.76 27.80
C VAL A 4 3.96 -0.36 29.14
N PRO A 5 4.41 0.73 29.77
CA PRO A 5 3.84 1.24 31.01
C PRO A 5 2.32 1.45 30.96
N ARG A 6 1.66 1.17 32.08
CA ARG A 6 0.25 1.55 32.26
C ARG A 6 0.09 3.06 32.07
N GLY A 7 -1.00 3.45 31.41
CA GLY A 7 -1.28 4.84 31.08
C GLY A 7 -0.52 5.39 29.87
N GLU A 8 0.39 4.64 29.24
CA GLU A 8 1.00 5.07 27.97
C GLU A 8 -0.03 5.10 26.83
N VAL A 9 -0.83 4.04 26.71
CA VAL A 9 -1.91 3.95 25.74
C VAL A 9 -3.06 4.85 26.18
N LYS A 10 -3.50 5.74 25.29
CA LYS A 10 -4.56 6.73 25.55
C LYS A 10 -5.85 6.44 24.79
N GLU A 11 -5.74 5.83 23.62
CA GLU A 11 -6.89 5.51 22.77
C GLU A 11 -6.69 4.14 22.10
N LEU A 12 -7.78 3.45 21.79
CA LEU A 12 -7.79 2.39 20.79
C LEU A 12 -8.35 2.96 19.48
N LEU A 13 -7.61 2.84 18.40
CA LEU A 13 -8.13 2.98 17.05
C LEU A 13 -8.94 1.73 16.71
N VAL A 14 -10.18 1.93 16.28
CA VAL A 14 -11.07 0.87 15.82
C VAL A 14 -11.10 0.88 14.29
N LEU A 15 -10.62 -0.21 13.71
CA LEU A 15 -10.63 -0.46 12.28
C LEU A 15 -11.60 -1.60 11.97
N GLU A 16 -12.13 -1.60 10.75
CA GLU A 16 -12.89 -2.69 10.18
C GLU A 16 -12.16 -3.23 8.94
N GLN A 17 -11.90 -4.53 8.89
CA GLN A 17 -11.48 -5.17 7.64
C GLN A 17 -12.68 -5.41 6.73
N LEU A 18 -12.58 -4.90 5.50
CA LEU A 18 -13.69 -4.89 4.56
C LEU A 18 -13.71 -6.14 3.68
N PRO A 19 -14.87 -6.80 3.52
CA PRO A 19 -14.98 -8.00 2.69
C PRO A 19 -14.70 -7.66 1.22
N LYS A 20 -14.00 -8.58 0.55
CA LYS A 20 -13.74 -8.51 -0.89
C LYS A 20 -14.92 -9.07 -1.66
N PRO A 21 -15.46 -8.36 -2.67
CA PRO A 21 -16.49 -8.93 -3.52
C PRO A 21 -15.95 -9.89 -4.59
N VAL A 22 -14.67 -9.75 -4.96
CA VAL A 22 -14.03 -10.59 -5.97
C VAL A 22 -12.55 -10.73 -5.64
N ASN A 23 -11.94 -11.84 -6.07
CA ASN A 23 -10.50 -12.01 -5.98
C ASN A 23 -9.94 -12.75 -7.21
N PHE A 24 -9.01 -12.12 -7.93
CA PHE A 24 -8.41 -12.66 -9.15
C PHE A 24 -7.13 -13.45 -8.90
N SER A 25 -6.55 -13.30 -7.72
CA SER A 25 -5.31 -13.96 -7.33
C SER A 25 -5.29 -14.11 -5.82
N GLY A 26 -4.53 -15.04 -5.25
CA GLY A 26 -4.18 -14.92 -3.83
C GLY A 26 -3.00 -13.97 -3.59
N GLY A 27 -2.84 -12.96 -4.44
CA GLY A 27 -1.97 -11.81 -4.21
C GLY A 27 -2.78 -10.57 -3.83
N MET A 28 -2.12 -9.40 -3.75
CA MET A 28 -2.71 -8.15 -3.28
C MET A 28 -2.79 -7.06 -4.36
N TRP A 29 -2.72 -7.41 -5.64
CA TRP A 29 -2.54 -6.43 -6.73
C TRP A 29 -3.87 -5.89 -7.27
N PRO A 30 -4.02 -4.56 -7.45
CA PRO A 30 -3.12 -3.48 -7.08
C PRO A 30 -3.45 -2.86 -5.71
N THR A 31 -4.12 -3.57 -4.80
CA THR A 31 -4.41 -3.10 -3.43
C THR A 31 -3.17 -2.62 -2.69
N SER A 32 -2.04 -3.32 -2.77
CA SER A 32 -0.76 -2.86 -2.21
C SER A 32 0.43 -3.52 -2.89
N ALA A 33 1.66 -3.07 -2.58
CA ALA A 33 2.88 -3.69 -3.08
C ALA A 33 3.59 -4.51 -1.98
N GLY A 34 3.16 -5.75 -1.73
CA GLY A 34 3.76 -6.62 -0.70
C GLY A 34 3.34 -6.27 0.74
N GLY A 35 2.25 -5.52 0.90
CA GLY A 35 1.67 -5.06 2.16
C GLY A 35 0.32 -5.71 2.46
N THR A 36 -0.70 -4.90 2.76
CA THR A 36 -2.05 -5.39 3.04
C THR A 36 -2.70 -6.11 1.85
N PHE A 37 -3.48 -7.14 2.15
CA PHE A 37 -4.29 -7.86 1.16
C PHE A 37 -5.73 -7.34 1.12
N THR A 38 -6.22 -6.75 2.20
CA THR A 38 -7.60 -6.25 2.35
C THR A 38 -7.59 -4.75 2.60
N LEU A 39 -8.71 -4.11 2.33
CA LEU A 39 -8.96 -2.72 2.72
C LEU A 39 -9.42 -2.68 4.17
N SER A 40 -8.96 -1.66 4.89
CA SER A 40 -9.45 -1.36 6.23
C SER A 40 -10.19 -0.03 6.22
N ARG A 41 -11.35 0.01 6.87
CA ARG A 41 -12.08 1.23 7.19
C ARG A 41 -11.73 1.70 8.58
N ILE A 42 -11.49 2.99 8.76
CA ILE A 42 -11.34 3.62 10.08
C ILE A 42 -12.74 3.96 10.61
N LEU A 43 -13.10 3.39 11.76
CA LEU A 43 -14.38 3.71 12.42
C LEU A 43 -14.23 4.89 13.40
N GLY A 44 -13.07 5.02 14.04
CA GLY A 44 -12.79 6.07 15.00
C GLY A 44 -11.92 5.60 16.16
N THR A 45 -11.90 6.36 17.25
CA THR A 45 -11.19 6.01 18.48
C THR A 45 -12.13 5.81 19.66
N VAL A 46 -11.65 5.08 20.67
CA VAL A 46 -12.26 4.97 22.00
C VAL A 46 -11.18 5.20 23.06
N PRO A 47 -11.51 5.82 24.22
CA PRO A 47 -10.52 6.13 25.23
C PRO A 47 -10.03 4.87 25.96
N VAL A 48 -8.77 4.89 26.38
CA VAL A 48 -8.15 3.90 27.27
C VAL A 48 -7.90 4.57 28.61
N ARG A 49 -8.37 3.95 29.69
CA ARG A 49 -8.26 4.48 31.05
C ARG A 49 -6.81 4.33 31.56
N PRO A 50 -6.40 5.07 32.62
CA PRO A 50 -5.02 5.03 33.12
C PRO A 50 -4.52 3.64 33.54
N ASP A 51 -5.42 2.75 33.97
CA ASP A 51 -5.12 1.35 34.31
C ASP A 51 -4.94 0.44 33.08
N GLY A 52 -5.14 0.96 31.86
CA GLY A 52 -5.04 0.24 30.59
C GLY A 52 -6.37 -0.38 30.12
N SER A 53 -7.47 -0.19 30.85
CA SER A 53 -8.76 -0.78 30.48
C SER A 53 -9.55 0.06 29.46
N ALA A 54 -10.34 -0.61 28.64
CA ALA A 54 -11.27 0.01 27.68
C ALA A 54 -12.57 -0.80 27.63
N HIS A 55 -13.71 -0.11 27.50
CA HIS A 55 -15.05 -0.70 27.45
C HIS A 55 -15.92 0.16 26.55
N PHE A 56 -16.40 -0.37 25.43
CA PHE A 56 -17.09 0.41 24.40
C PHE A 56 -18.07 -0.43 23.58
N ARG A 57 -19.06 0.24 22.99
CA ARG A 57 -19.99 -0.37 22.03
C ARG A 57 -19.33 -0.52 20.68
N ALA A 58 -19.45 -1.71 20.09
CA ALA A 58 -18.88 -2.04 18.78
C ALA A 58 -19.97 -2.54 17.83
N PRO A 59 -19.85 -2.29 16.51
CA PRO A 59 -20.85 -2.76 15.55
C PRO A 59 -20.79 -4.29 15.39
N ALA A 60 -21.94 -4.94 15.53
CA ALA A 60 -22.08 -6.38 15.38
C ALA A 60 -21.88 -6.86 13.93
N LEU A 61 -21.46 -8.11 13.79
CA LEU A 61 -21.23 -8.83 12.52
C LEU A 61 -20.19 -8.16 11.60
N ARG A 62 -19.21 -7.46 12.19
CA ARG A 62 -18.09 -6.82 11.47
C ARG A 62 -16.74 -7.36 11.94
N SER A 63 -15.79 -7.46 11.01
CA SER A 63 -14.42 -7.86 11.30
C SER A 63 -13.61 -6.68 11.88
N LEU A 64 -13.58 -6.57 13.20
CA LEU A 64 -12.96 -5.45 13.92
C LEU A 64 -11.50 -5.73 14.27
N VAL A 65 -10.66 -4.70 14.12
CA VAL A 65 -9.23 -4.72 14.42
C VAL A 65 -8.90 -3.52 15.29
N PHE A 66 -8.07 -3.72 16.31
CA PHE A 66 -7.70 -2.66 17.24
C PHE A 66 -6.22 -2.29 17.13
N VAL A 67 -5.93 -0.99 17.24
CA VAL A 67 -4.57 -0.45 17.40
C VAL A 67 -4.52 0.38 18.67
N ALA A 68 -3.64 0.01 19.61
CA ALA A 68 -3.36 0.81 20.79
C ALA A 68 -2.51 2.02 20.40
N LEU A 69 -2.97 3.23 20.74
CA LEU A 69 -2.33 4.50 20.41
C LEU A 69 -1.83 5.21 21.67
N ASP A 70 -0.66 5.85 21.58
CA ASP A 70 -0.14 6.71 22.64
C ASP A 70 -0.74 8.13 22.63
N LYS A 71 -0.24 9.00 23.51
CA LYS A 71 -0.68 10.40 23.63
C LYS A 71 -0.52 11.24 22.35
N ASN A 72 0.36 10.83 21.45
CA ASN A 72 0.61 11.49 20.17
C ASN A 72 -0.12 10.78 19.01
N ARG A 73 -1.04 9.87 19.33
CA ARG A 73 -1.73 8.97 18.39
C ARG A 73 -0.78 8.10 17.57
N LEU A 74 0.40 7.79 18.09
CA LEU A 74 1.31 6.86 17.44
C LEU A 74 1.02 5.42 17.88
N ALA A 75 1.07 4.49 16.93
CA ALA A 75 0.75 3.09 17.16
C ALA A 75 1.75 2.44 18.12
N VAL A 76 1.26 2.05 19.30
CA VAL A 76 2.02 1.27 20.28
C VAL A 76 1.97 -0.20 19.90
N LYS A 77 0.79 -0.74 19.62
CA LYS A 77 0.62 -2.16 19.26
C LYS A 77 -0.62 -2.35 18.40
N ARG A 78 -0.49 -3.23 17.40
CA ARG A 78 -1.55 -3.56 16.45
C ARG A 78 -1.97 -5.02 16.57
N MET A 79 -3.28 -5.24 16.50
CA MET A 79 -3.86 -6.57 16.30
C MET A 79 -3.64 -7.00 14.83
N HIS A 80 -3.00 -8.16 14.62
CA HIS A 80 -2.82 -8.77 13.28
C HIS A 80 -3.84 -9.90 13.01
N SER A 81 -4.99 -9.78 13.63
CA SER A 81 -6.18 -10.64 13.50
C SER A 81 -7.39 -9.71 13.55
N PHE A 82 -8.58 -10.25 13.43
CA PHE A 82 -9.82 -9.53 13.73
C PHE A 82 -10.63 -10.29 14.78
N THR A 83 -11.65 -9.62 15.32
CA THR A 83 -12.73 -10.22 16.11
C THR A 83 -14.08 -9.78 15.56
N THR A 84 -15.12 -10.53 15.86
CA THR A 84 -16.50 -10.26 15.45
C THR A 84 -17.43 -10.52 16.64
N LEU A 85 -18.46 -9.70 16.79
CA LEU A 85 -19.49 -9.86 17.82
C LEU A 85 -20.87 -10.12 17.19
N GLN A 86 -21.70 -10.94 17.82
CA GLN A 86 -23.12 -11.08 17.51
C GLN A 86 -23.93 -9.89 18.04
N PRO A 87 -25.13 -9.61 17.50
CA PRO A 87 -26.03 -8.63 18.09
C PRO A 87 -26.32 -8.94 19.57
N GLY A 88 -26.11 -7.96 20.45
CA GLY A 88 -26.32 -8.09 21.89
C GLY A 88 -25.20 -8.81 22.66
N GLU A 89 -24.18 -9.33 21.97
CA GLU A 89 -23.06 -10.02 22.61
C GLU A 89 -22.13 -9.05 23.36
N SER A 90 -21.61 -9.49 24.51
CA SER A 90 -20.49 -8.85 25.21
C SER A 90 -19.26 -9.75 25.16
N MET A 91 -18.16 -9.24 24.61
CA MET A 91 -16.90 -9.97 24.49
C MET A 91 -15.80 -9.27 25.31
N GLY A 92 -15.05 -10.04 26.08
CA GLY A 92 -13.91 -9.55 26.88
C GLY A 92 -12.57 -10.14 26.42
N CYS A 93 -11.49 -9.39 26.64
CA CYS A 93 -10.12 -9.83 26.41
C CYS A 93 -9.29 -9.55 27.67
N VAL A 94 -8.42 -10.48 28.08
CA VAL A 94 -7.53 -10.27 29.24
C VAL A 94 -6.47 -9.19 28.96
N GLY A 95 -6.01 -9.09 27.71
CA GLY A 95 -5.06 -8.09 27.28
C GLY A 95 -4.72 -8.19 25.79
N CYS A 96 -3.91 -7.26 25.30
CA CYS A 96 -3.53 -7.18 23.88
C CYS A 96 -2.54 -8.29 23.49
N HIS A 97 -3.07 -9.40 22.93
CA HIS A 97 -2.34 -10.60 22.53
C HIS A 97 -1.85 -11.48 23.69
N GLU A 98 -2.61 -11.49 24.79
CA GLU A 98 -2.47 -12.46 25.87
C GLU A 98 -2.95 -13.86 25.45
N SER A 99 -2.55 -14.90 26.20
CA SER A 99 -2.97 -16.26 25.93
C SER A 99 -4.49 -16.41 25.99
N ARG A 100 -5.07 -17.01 24.96
CA ARG A 100 -6.52 -17.30 24.87
C ARG A 100 -6.99 -18.38 25.84
N LEU A 101 -6.05 -19.17 26.36
CA LEU A 101 -6.31 -20.21 27.36
C LEU A 101 -6.23 -19.69 28.79
N THR A 102 -5.86 -18.41 28.95
CA THR A 102 -5.79 -17.77 30.25
C THR A 102 -7.14 -17.16 30.59
N THR A 103 -7.73 -17.62 31.69
CA THR A 103 -8.90 -16.96 32.27
C THR A 103 -8.45 -15.64 32.87
N PRO A 104 -9.20 -14.53 32.70
CA PRO A 104 -8.90 -13.30 33.41
C PRO A 104 -8.84 -13.60 34.91
N LEU A 105 -7.69 -13.35 35.54
CA LEU A 105 -7.62 -13.36 37.00
C LEU A 105 -8.68 -12.39 37.51
N ALA A 106 -9.41 -12.76 38.56
CA ALA A 106 -10.31 -11.84 39.25
C ALA A 106 -9.48 -10.64 39.76
N HIS A 107 -9.37 -9.60 38.94
CA HIS A 107 -8.60 -8.42 39.28
C HIS A 107 -9.40 -7.66 40.34
N ASN A 108 -8.80 -7.54 41.52
CA ASN A 108 -9.22 -6.57 42.52
C ASN A 108 -8.09 -5.52 42.62
N PRO A 109 -8.33 -4.26 42.21
CA PRO A 109 -9.61 -3.68 41.79
C PRO A 109 -10.06 -4.13 40.38
N ARG A 110 -11.38 -4.12 40.16
CA ARG A 110 -11.98 -4.31 38.83
C ARG A 110 -11.44 -3.28 37.84
N PRO A 111 -11.31 -3.61 36.54
CA PRO A 111 -10.91 -2.63 35.52
C PRO A 111 -11.79 -1.38 35.54
N ALA A 112 -11.19 -0.20 35.57
CA ALA A 112 -11.89 1.08 35.73
C ALA A 112 -12.93 1.33 34.64
N ALA A 113 -12.71 0.84 33.42
CA ALA A 113 -13.65 0.96 32.32
C ALA A 113 -14.95 0.15 32.53
N MET A 114 -14.93 -0.95 33.29
CA MET A 114 -16.12 -1.77 33.56
C MET A 114 -17.01 -1.17 34.65
N GLY A 115 -16.53 -0.20 35.42
CA GLY A 115 -17.34 0.52 36.42
C GLY A 115 -18.23 1.61 35.85
N ARG A 116 -18.33 1.74 34.52
CA ARG A 116 -19.07 2.80 33.81
C ARG A 116 -19.76 2.23 32.57
N GLU A 117 -20.70 3.01 32.03
CA GLU A 117 -21.30 2.72 30.72
C GLU A 117 -20.22 2.57 29.62
N PRO A 118 -20.42 1.66 28.65
CA PRO A 118 -19.50 1.51 27.54
C PRO A 118 -19.42 2.79 26.70
N ASP A 119 -18.20 3.21 26.37
CA ASP A 119 -17.92 4.34 25.50
C ASP A 119 -18.47 4.11 24.07
N HIS A 120 -18.64 5.20 23.31
CA HIS A 120 -18.95 5.14 21.88
C HIS A 120 -17.71 5.39 21.03
N ILE A 121 -17.62 4.74 19.87
CA ILE A 121 -16.57 5.01 18.89
C ILE A 121 -16.73 6.44 18.39
N THR A 122 -15.72 7.27 18.58
CA THR A 122 -15.70 8.67 18.14
C THR A 122 -15.01 8.76 16.77
N PRO A 123 -15.73 9.13 15.69
CA PRO A 123 -15.12 9.29 14.37
C PRO A 123 -14.01 10.35 14.39
N ILE A 124 -12.96 10.12 13.61
CA ILE A 124 -11.89 11.11 13.41
C ILE A 124 -12.31 12.00 12.24
N ALA A 125 -12.49 13.29 12.48
CA ALA A 125 -12.85 14.24 11.44
C ALA A 125 -11.70 14.46 10.44
N GLY A 126 -12.05 14.79 9.19
CA GLY A 126 -11.09 15.23 8.17
C GLY A 126 -10.20 14.14 7.57
N ILE A 127 -10.41 12.86 7.88
CA ILE A 127 -9.68 11.74 7.27
C ILE A 127 -10.58 10.87 6.39
N PRO A 128 -10.04 10.24 5.34
CA PRO A 128 -10.79 9.28 4.54
C PRO A 128 -11.15 8.05 5.36
N ALA A 129 -12.43 7.63 5.31
CA ALA A 129 -12.87 6.41 5.99
C ALA A 129 -12.15 5.16 5.46
N VAL A 130 -11.93 5.09 4.14
CA VAL A 130 -11.10 4.05 3.49
C VAL A 130 -10.03 4.79 2.67
N PRO A 131 -8.77 4.82 3.15
CA PRO A 131 -7.70 5.54 2.47
C PRO A 131 -7.38 4.97 1.07
N ASP A 132 -7.09 5.87 0.14
CA ASP A 132 -6.69 5.60 -1.24
C ASP A 132 -5.44 6.44 -1.56
N PHE A 133 -4.36 5.82 -2.02
CA PHE A 133 -3.08 6.52 -2.15
C PHE A 133 -3.12 7.60 -3.24
N PRO A 134 -3.53 7.33 -4.51
CA PRO A 134 -3.66 8.38 -5.51
C PRO A 134 -4.64 9.49 -5.13
N ARG A 135 -5.77 9.17 -4.49
CA ARG A 135 -6.80 10.17 -4.14
C ARG A 135 -6.41 11.01 -2.93
N ASP A 136 -5.90 10.40 -1.87
CA ASP A 136 -5.76 11.04 -0.56
C ASP A 136 -4.30 11.41 -0.23
N VAL A 137 -3.35 10.53 -0.55
CA VAL A 137 -1.94 10.69 -0.16
C VAL A 137 -1.15 11.49 -1.19
N GLN A 138 -1.29 11.15 -2.47
CA GLN A 138 -0.54 11.79 -3.55
C GLN A 138 -0.70 13.33 -3.56
N PRO A 139 -1.90 13.91 -3.35
CA PRO A 139 -2.04 15.37 -3.32
C PRO A 139 -1.24 16.05 -2.19
N VAL A 140 -1.07 15.39 -1.05
CA VAL A 140 -0.22 15.89 0.04
C VAL A 140 1.26 15.90 -0.40
N LEU A 141 1.70 14.82 -1.05
CA LEU A 141 3.06 14.72 -1.58
C LEU A 141 3.30 15.75 -2.69
N ASP A 142 2.32 15.99 -3.56
CA ASP A 142 2.42 16.93 -4.66
C ASP A 142 2.66 18.36 -4.15
N ARG A 143 1.93 18.77 -3.11
CA ARG A 143 2.06 20.11 -2.51
C ARG A 143 3.39 20.30 -1.78
N HIS A 144 3.82 19.30 -1.01
CA HIS A 144 4.88 19.48 -0.02
C HIS A 144 6.22 18.83 -0.37
N CYS A 145 6.23 17.85 -1.29
CA CYS A 145 7.40 17.00 -1.52
C CYS A 145 7.87 17.00 -2.98
N VAL A 146 6.95 16.98 -3.95
CA VAL A 146 7.27 16.76 -5.38
C VAL A 146 8.14 17.86 -5.96
N LYS A 147 8.05 19.11 -5.50
CA LYS A 147 8.93 20.20 -5.95
C LYS A 147 10.41 19.83 -5.88
N CYS A 148 10.83 19.08 -4.85
CA CYS A 148 12.20 18.61 -4.68
C CYS A 148 12.40 17.15 -5.13
N HIS A 149 11.39 16.31 -4.94
CA HIS A 149 11.43 14.87 -5.21
C HIS A 149 10.61 14.52 -6.45
N ASN A 150 11.14 14.89 -7.61
CA ASN A 150 10.56 14.62 -8.94
C ASN A 150 11.63 14.04 -9.88
N PRO A 151 11.30 13.56 -11.09
CA PRO A 151 12.31 13.00 -11.99
C PRO A 151 13.40 13.98 -12.44
N ASP A 152 13.14 15.29 -12.46
CA ASP A 152 14.06 16.31 -12.96
C ASP A 152 15.07 16.75 -11.90
N THR A 153 14.58 17.18 -10.74
CA THR A 153 15.41 17.58 -9.60
C THR A 153 16.05 16.37 -8.92
N TYR A 154 15.29 15.27 -8.81
CA TYR A 154 15.71 13.97 -8.28
C TYR A 154 16.49 14.03 -6.95
N ARG A 155 16.13 14.97 -6.07
CA ARG A 155 16.82 15.18 -4.79
C ARG A 155 16.76 13.90 -3.96
N ALA A 156 17.89 13.58 -3.30
CA ALA A 156 18.08 12.34 -2.55
C ALA A 156 17.87 11.04 -3.36
N ARG A 157 17.91 11.13 -4.70
CA ARG A 157 17.58 10.02 -5.61
C ARG A 157 16.18 9.45 -5.34
N LEU A 158 15.22 10.35 -5.17
CA LEU A 158 13.84 10.05 -4.83
C LEU A 158 12.91 10.80 -5.77
N ASP A 159 11.89 10.10 -6.24
CA ASP A 159 10.87 10.63 -7.13
C ASP A 159 9.51 10.23 -6.54
N LEU A 160 8.79 11.24 -6.07
CA LEU A 160 7.49 11.16 -5.42
C LEU A 160 6.37 11.67 -6.32
N SER A 161 6.60 11.79 -7.62
CA SER A 161 5.56 12.16 -8.57
C SER A 161 4.44 11.11 -8.62
N GLY A 162 3.23 11.57 -8.91
CA GLY A 162 2.05 10.72 -9.14
C GLY A 162 2.10 9.93 -10.44
N ASP A 163 3.15 10.08 -11.24
CA ASP A 163 3.34 9.42 -12.53
C ASP A 163 3.15 7.90 -12.42
N ARG A 164 2.47 7.33 -13.41
CA ARG A 164 2.09 5.93 -13.40
C ARG A 164 3.23 5.04 -13.88
N THR A 165 3.46 3.96 -13.15
CA THR A 165 4.21 2.79 -13.62
C THR A 165 3.23 1.66 -13.98
N PRO A 166 3.72 0.56 -14.57
CA PRO A 166 2.92 -0.63 -14.90
C PRO A 166 1.97 -1.19 -13.84
N LEU A 167 2.23 -0.96 -12.54
CA LEU A 167 1.36 -1.43 -11.45
C LEU A 167 0.92 -0.34 -10.46
N PHE A 168 1.80 0.61 -10.12
CA PHE A 168 1.55 1.63 -9.09
C PHE A 168 2.02 3.00 -9.59
N SER A 169 1.92 4.05 -8.77
CA SER A 169 2.60 5.32 -9.04
C SER A 169 4.10 5.24 -8.68
N ARG A 170 4.88 6.17 -9.25
CA ARG A 170 6.29 6.38 -8.91
C ARG A 170 6.46 6.66 -7.42
N ALA A 171 5.62 7.52 -6.85
CA ALA A 171 5.65 7.83 -5.43
C ALA A 171 5.44 6.59 -4.54
N TYR A 172 4.40 5.79 -4.81
CA TYR A 172 4.11 4.61 -4.00
C TYR A 172 5.27 3.61 -4.02
N TRP A 173 5.85 3.36 -5.20
CA TRP A 173 7.06 2.53 -5.32
C TRP A 173 8.26 3.11 -4.57
N SER A 174 8.48 4.42 -4.68
CA SER A 174 9.57 5.11 -4.02
C SER A 174 9.46 5.04 -2.49
N LEU A 175 8.28 5.33 -1.93
CA LEU A 175 8.02 5.23 -0.49
C LEU A 175 8.19 3.80 0.01
N THR A 176 7.61 2.82 -0.70
CA THR A 176 7.74 1.40 -0.39
C THR A 176 9.20 0.99 -0.41
N ARG A 177 9.92 1.24 -1.50
CA ARG A 177 11.31 0.84 -1.64
C ARG A 177 12.20 1.44 -0.56
N ARG A 178 11.98 2.72 -0.21
CA ARG A 178 12.76 3.41 0.82
C ARG A 178 12.37 3.03 2.25
N GLY A 179 11.27 2.29 2.45
CA GLY A 179 10.79 1.91 3.77
C GLY A 179 10.35 3.12 4.59
N LEU A 180 9.74 4.12 3.94
CA LEU A 180 9.33 5.36 4.60
C LEU A 180 8.06 5.20 5.45
N TYR A 181 7.37 4.08 5.30
CA TYR A 181 6.26 3.68 6.15
C TYR A 181 6.41 2.21 6.57
N ALA A 182 5.71 1.79 7.62
CA ALA A 182 5.74 0.43 8.13
C ALA A 182 4.31 -0.14 8.29
N ASP A 183 3.96 -1.13 7.48
CA ASP A 183 2.63 -1.77 7.48
C ASP A 183 2.69 -3.28 7.81
N GLY A 184 3.81 -3.74 8.37
CA GLY A 184 4.04 -5.14 8.73
C GLY A 184 4.44 -6.06 7.59
N ARG A 185 4.25 -5.66 6.32
CA ARG A 185 4.57 -6.40 5.09
C ARG A 185 3.97 -7.81 5.03
N ASN A 186 4.08 -8.47 3.89
CA ASN A 186 3.83 -9.91 3.75
C ASN A 186 5.03 -10.74 4.26
N ALA A 187 5.38 -10.61 5.55
CA ALA A 187 6.46 -11.35 6.17
C ALA A 187 5.93 -12.55 6.98
N MET A 188 6.69 -13.65 7.03
CA MET A 188 6.43 -14.80 7.91
C MET A 188 6.78 -14.49 9.37
N ARG A 189 6.26 -13.38 9.87
CA ARG A 189 6.47 -12.90 11.23
C ARG A 189 5.14 -12.36 11.75
N ALA A 190 4.70 -12.91 12.87
CA ALA A 190 3.52 -12.45 13.58
C ALA A 190 3.92 -11.78 14.90
N ASN A 191 2.93 -11.17 15.57
CA ASN A 191 3.07 -10.61 16.92
C ASN A 191 4.30 -9.69 17.12
N TYR A 192 4.51 -8.74 16.19
CA TYR A 192 5.58 -7.73 16.25
C TYR A 192 5.66 -7.03 17.61
N ALA A 193 6.87 -6.72 18.08
CA ALA A 193 7.04 -5.98 19.34
C ALA A 193 6.34 -4.60 19.25
N PRO A 194 6.04 -3.95 20.40
CA PRO A 194 5.49 -2.61 20.38
C PRO A 194 6.29 -1.65 19.49
N ARG A 195 5.59 -0.72 18.84
CA ARG A 195 6.14 0.34 17.98
C ARG A 195 6.90 -0.13 16.73
N GLN A 196 6.74 -1.39 16.30
CA GLN A 196 7.38 -1.92 15.08
C GLN A 196 6.53 -1.85 13.80
N VAL A 197 5.24 -1.52 13.91
CA VAL A 197 4.30 -1.43 12.77
C VAL A 197 3.39 -0.21 12.99
N GLY A 198 2.95 0.42 11.90
CA GLY A 198 2.10 1.60 11.92
C GLY A 198 2.90 2.89 12.04
N SER A 199 2.24 3.94 12.52
CA SER A 199 2.76 5.30 12.63
C SER A 199 4.06 5.41 13.43
N SER A 200 4.21 4.69 14.55
CA SER A 200 5.47 4.73 15.33
C SER A 200 6.72 4.27 14.55
N ALA A 201 6.55 3.35 13.60
CA ALA A 201 7.64 2.81 12.78
C ALA A 201 7.74 3.50 11.41
N SER A 202 6.92 4.52 11.15
CA SER A 202 6.81 5.16 9.84
C SER A 202 7.55 6.50 9.81
N HIS A 203 8.75 6.48 9.24
CA HIS A 203 9.66 7.62 9.21
C HIS A 203 9.12 8.82 8.43
N ILE A 204 8.20 8.60 7.48
CA ILE A 204 7.57 9.68 6.71
C ILE A 204 6.88 10.70 7.61
N LEU A 205 6.32 10.29 8.76
CA LEU A 205 5.62 11.21 9.66
C LEU A 205 6.57 12.26 10.27
N ALA A 206 7.83 11.90 10.51
CA ALA A 206 8.85 12.85 10.97
C ALA A 206 9.22 13.89 9.90
N HIS A 207 8.96 13.61 8.62
CA HIS A 207 9.17 14.60 7.55
C HIS A 207 7.98 15.55 7.38
N LEU A 208 6.89 15.35 8.11
CA LEU A 208 5.67 16.16 8.04
C LEU A 208 5.52 17.11 9.24
N ASP A 209 6.44 17.10 10.20
CA ASP A 209 6.37 17.88 11.44
C ASP A 209 6.76 19.36 11.29
N GLY A 210 7.12 19.79 10.07
CA GLY A 210 7.59 21.15 9.79
C GLY A 210 9.11 21.32 9.74
N SER A 211 9.88 20.34 10.23
CA SER A 211 11.35 20.41 10.29
C SER A 211 12.03 20.10 8.94
N HIS A 212 11.34 19.40 8.05
CA HIS A 212 11.91 18.98 6.77
C HIS A 212 11.87 20.10 5.72
N HIS A 213 12.90 20.95 5.72
CA HIS A 213 13.19 21.95 4.68
C HIS A 213 11.98 22.82 4.29
N GLY A 214 11.15 23.19 5.26
CA GLY A 214 10.01 24.09 5.06
C GLY A 214 8.71 23.42 4.59
N ALA A 215 8.67 22.09 4.43
CA ALA A 215 7.42 21.37 4.25
C ALA A 215 6.56 21.51 5.52
N LYS A 216 5.41 22.19 5.43
CA LYS A 216 4.49 22.44 6.55
C LYS A 216 3.07 21.97 6.20
N PRO A 217 2.82 20.65 6.11
CA PRO A 217 1.48 20.14 5.91
C PRO A 217 0.55 20.54 7.05
N SER A 218 -0.71 20.81 6.73
CA SER A 218 -1.78 21.08 7.71
C SER A 218 -2.03 19.89 8.63
N ILE A 219 -2.79 20.10 9.71
CA ILE A 219 -3.16 19.02 10.65
C ILE A 219 -3.89 17.89 9.91
N GLU A 220 -4.80 18.25 9.01
CA GLU A 220 -5.62 17.36 8.20
C GLU A 220 -4.78 16.55 7.21
N GLU A 221 -3.80 17.19 6.55
CA GLU A 221 -2.88 16.51 5.64
C GLU A 221 -1.99 15.50 6.40
N ARG A 222 -1.48 15.88 7.58
CA ARG A 222 -0.72 14.94 8.45
C ARG A 222 -1.60 13.78 8.90
N ALA A 223 -2.84 14.07 9.31
CA ALA A 223 -3.81 13.06 9.71
C ALA A 223 -4.17 12.12 8.55
N THR A 224 -4.21 12.61 7.31
CA THR A 224 -4.44 11.79 6.11
C THR A 224 -3.33 10.77 5.89
N ILE A 225 -2.06 11.18 5.98
CA ILE A 225 -0.91 10.25 5.86
C ILE A 225 -0.89 9.25 7.02
N TRP A 226 -1.15 9.72 8.24
CA TRP A 226 -1.28 8.86 9.42
C TRP A 226 -2.39 7.82 9.24
N ALA A 227 -3.58 8.23 8.81
CA ALA A 227 -4.73 7.36 8.58
C ALA A 227 -4.44 6.31 7.51
N TRP A 228 -3.78 6.71 6.41
CA TRP A 228 -3.34 5.79 5.38
C TRP A 228 -2.38 4.72 5.91
N ILE A 229 -1.39 5.10 6.74
CA ILE A 229 -0.48 4.15 7.40
C ILE A 229 -1.26 3.20 8.31
N GLU A 230 -2.13 3.75 9.16
CA GLU A 230 -2.92 2.93 10.09
C GLU A 230 -3.92 2.02 9.38
N ALA A 231 -4.39 2.35 8.18
CA ALA A 231 -5.21 1.46 7.35
C ALA A 231 -4.42 0.38 6.60
N GLY A 232 -3.11 0.26 6.84
CA GLY A 232 -2.25 -0.74 6.20
C GLY A 232 -1.62 -0.28 4.88
N ALA A 233 -1.55 1.04 4.67
CA ALA A 233 -0.92 1.68 3.52
C ALA A 233 -1.36 1.13 2.13
N PRO A 234 -2.68 0.98 1.88
CA PRO A 234 -3.16 0.52 0.59
C PRO A 234 -2.80 1.52 -0.52
N TYR A 235 -2.54 1.01 -1.73
CA TYR A 235 -2.47 1.83 -2.92
C TYR A 235 -3.87 2.17 -3.42
N ALA A 236 -4.66 1.15 -3.77
CA ALA A 236 -6.05 1.33 -4.19
C ALA A 236 -6.98 1.27 -2.97
N GLY A 237 -7.86 2.26 -2.80
CA GLY A 237 -8.90 2.29 -1.75
C GLY A 237 -10.24 1.68 -2.19
N THR A 238 -10.25 0.95 -3.31
CA THR A 238 -11.41 0.24 -3.86
C THR A 238 -11.01 -1.14 -4.38
N TYR A 239 -11.85 -2.14 -4.18
CA TYR A 239 -11.67 -3.48 -4.74
C TYR A 239 -11.99 -3.55 -6.24
N ALA A 240 -12.66 -2.54 -6.80
CA ALA A 240 -12.84 -2.41 -8.26
C ALA A 240 -11.51 -2.31 -9.03
N ALA A 241 -10.44 -1.90 -8.35
CA ALA A 241 -9.10 -1.85 -8.92
C ALA A 241 -8.49 -3.24 -9.17
N LEU A 242 -8.95 -4.28 -8.46
CA LEU A 242 -8.38 -5.63 -8.56
C LEU A 242 -8.46 -6.15 -9.99
N GLY A 243 -7.33 -6.63 -10.51
CA GLY A 243 -7.26 -7.18 -11.87
C GLY A 243 -7.38 -6.13 -13.00
N SER A 244 -7.36 -4.84 -12.68
CA SER A 244 -7.60 -3.76 -13.65
C SER A 244 -6.37 -2.85 -13.80
N GLY A 245 -6.18 -2.29 -15.00
CA GLY A 245 -5.22 -1.20 -15.23
C GLY A 245 -3.74 -1.51 -14.97
N MET A 246 -3.35 -2.78 -14.99
CA MET A 246 -1.95 -3.21 -14.91
C MET A 246 -1.46 -3.52 -16.33
N VAL A 247 -0.48 -2.74 -16.82
CA VAL A 247 0.00 -2.83 -18.20
C VAL A 247 1.52 -3.01 -18.19
N PRO A 248 2.06 -4.18 -18.58
CA PRO A 248 3.50 -4.41 -18.53
C PRO A 248 4.20 -3.68 -19.68
N VAL A 249 5.41 -3.20 -19.42
CA VAL A 249 6.36 -2.89 -20.48
C VAL A 249 6.92 -4.20 -21.00
N VAL A 250 6.67 -4.49 -22.28
CA VAL A 250 7.20 -5.69 -22.94
C VAL A 250 8.60 -5.36 -23.48
N PHE A 251 9.61 -5.75 -22.71
CA PHE A 251 11.00 -5.51 -23.09
C PHE A 251 11.46 -6.48 -24.19
N ARG A 252 12.25 -5.97 -25.14
CA ARG A 252 13.00 -6.82 -26.06
C ARG A 252 14.14 -7.49 -25.30
N GLU A 253 14.06 -8.81 -25.11
CA GLU A 253 15.01 -9.56 -24.29
C GLU A 253 16.46 -9.40 -24.77
N GLN A 254 16.68 -9.33 -26.07
CA GLN A 254 18.00 -9.08 -26.67
C GLN A 254 18.62 -7.77 -26.16
N VAL A 255 17.84 -6.68 -26.09
CA VAL A 255 18.33 -5.36 -25.68
C VAL A 255 18.71 -5.36 -24.21
N ILE A 256 17.80 -5.84 -23.34
CA ILE A 256 18.07 -5.95 -21.90
C ILE A 256 19.24 -6.93 -21.64
N GLY A 257 19.32 -8.02 -22.41
CA GLY A 257 20.41 -8.99 -22.38
C GLY A 257 21.76 -8.33 -22.64
N THR A 258 21.89 -7.63 -23.76
CA THR A 258 23.16 -7.00 -24.17
C THR A 258 23.53 -5.82 -23.29
N ARG A 259 22.58 -4.93 -22.98
CA ARG A 259 22.86 -3.65 -22.31
C ARG A 259 22.88 -3.75 -20.79
N CYS A 260 22.06 -4.62 -20.20
CA CYS A 260 21.84 -4.64 -18.75
C CYS A 260 22.34 -5.92 -18.09
N ALA A 261 22.37 -7.07 -18.77
CA ALA A 261 22.61 -8.35 -18.11
C ALA A 261 24.04 -8.50 -17.54
N LYS A 262 25.04 -7.80 -18.09
CA LYS A 262 26.40 -7.83 -17.54
C LYS A 262 26.45 -7.40 -16.07
N CYS A 263 25.63 -6.41 -15.69
CA CYS A 263 25.58 -5.90 -14.32
C CYS A 263 24.40 -6.47 -13.51
N HIS A 264 23.26 -6.70 -14.16
CA HIS A 264 22.00 -7.06 -13.49
C HIS A 264 21.56 -8.50 -13.72
N GLY A 265 22.14 -9.20 -14.69
CA GLY A 265 21.77 -10.56 -15.08
C GLY A 265 22.24 -11.58 -14.04
N LYS A 266 21.36 -12.51 -13.71
CA LYS A 266 21.60 -13.65 -12.83
C LYS A 266 21.05 -14.91 -13.49
N PRO A 267 21.77 -16.04 -13.47
CA PRO A 267 21.24 -17.30 -13.96
C PRO A 267 20.03 -17.72 -13.10
N ALA A 268 18.94 -18.14 -13.74
CA ALA A 268 17.75 -18.60 -13.07
C ALA A 268 17.99 -20.00 -12.47
N LYS A 269 17.93 -20.12 -11.14
CA LYS A 269 17.98 -21.44 -10.46
C LYS A 269 16.81 -22.35 -10.86
N ARG A 270 15.65 -21.75 -11.14
CA ARG A 270 14.43 -22.43 -11.62
C ARG A 270 13.82 -21.57 -12.72
N PRO A 271 13.95 -21.94 -14.01
CA PRO A 271 13.38 -21.17 -15.10
C PRO A 271 11.86 -20.99 -14.95
N ILE A 272 11.37 -19.79 -15.26
CA ILE A 272 9.93 -19.46 -15.25
C ILE A 272 9.55 -19.04 -16.67
N GLY A 273 8.61 -19.77 -17.29
CA GLY A 273 8.20 -19.53 -18.67
C GLY A 273 9.37 -19.64 -19.67
N GLY A 274 10.30 -20.57 -19.46
CA GLY A 274 11.47 -20.77 -20.32
C GLY A 274 12.63 -19.77 -20.12
N ARG A 275 12.44 -18.73 -19.30
CA ARG A 275 13.45 -17.68 -19.08
C ARG A 275 14.60 -18.17 -18.20
N LYS A 276 15.81 -18.20 -18.77
CA LYS A 276 17.05 -18.66 -18.11
C LYS A 276 17.83 -17.55 -17.41
N THR A 277 17.54 -16.27 -17.73
CA THR A 277 18.20 -15.10 -17.15
C THR A 277 17.18 -14.25 -16.40
N PHE A 278 17.45 -14.01 -15.12
CA PHE A 278 16.69 -13.09 -14.28
C PHE A 278 17.50 -11.82 -14.02
N TYR A 279 16.84 -10.75 -13.61
CA TYR A 279 17.44 -9.43 -13.48
C TYR A 279 17.26 -8.86 -12.08
N GLN A 280 18.33 -8.25 -11.56
CA GLN A 280 18.37 -7.57 -10.28
C GLN A 280 19.00 -6.17 -10.46
N PHE A 281 18.15 -5.15 -10.57
CA PHE A 281 18.54 -3.75 -10.79
C PHE A 281 19.03 -3.01 -9.53
N GLY A 282 19.92 -3.65 -8.74
CA GLY A 282 20.34 -3.24 -7.40
C GLY A 282 20.91 -4.40 -6.59
N GLY A 283 21.24 -4.16 -5.30
CA GLY A 283 21.95 -5.14 -4.47
C GLY A 283 21.11 -5.98 -3.50
N LYS A 284 19.78 -5.78 -3.42
CA LYS A 284 18.91 -6.43 -2.42
C LYS A 284 17.69 -7.11 -3.05
N GLY A 285 17.22 -8.22 -2.48
CA GLY A 285 16.03 -8.94 -2.96
C GLY A 285 16.32 -9.95 -4.08
N PRO A 286 15.33 -10.75 -4.53
CA PRO A 286 15.55 -11.77 -5.56
C PRO A 286 15.73 -11.14 -6.96
N ALA A 287 16.46 -11.84 -7.83
CA ALA A 287 16.47 -11.53 -9.27
C ALA A 287 15.14 -11.99 -9.89
N LEU A 288 14.57 -11.18 -10.78
CA LEU A 288 13.23 -11.38 -11.34
C LEU A 288 13.30 -11.62 -12.85
N PRO A 289 12.47 -12.50 -13.44
CA PRO A 289 12.33 -12.58 -14.88
C PRO A 289 11.75 -11.28 -15.46
N LEU A 290 12.02 -11.03 -16.74
CA LEU A 290 11.23 -10.04 -17.50
C LEU A 290 9.81 -10.59 -17.67
N VAL A 291 8.82 -9.73 -17.44
CA VAL A 291 7.41 -10.08 -17.57
C VAL A 291 6.82 -9.41 -18.80
N SER A 292 6.12 -10.18 -19.63
CA SER A 292 5.43 -9.70 -20.84
C SER A 292 3.91 -9.65 -20.69
N SER A 293 3.36 -10.19 -19.61
CA SER A 293 1.92 -10.17 -19.31
C SER A 293 1.68 -10.14 -17.80
N PHE A 294 0.61 -9.47 -17.39
CA PHE A 294 0.09 -9.56 -16.02
C PHE A 294 -1.08 -10.55 -15.84
N GLY A 295 -1.46 -11.27 -16.91
CA GLY A 295 -2.52 -12.28 -16.86
C GLY A 295 -2.08 -13.61 -16.26
N ASN A 296 -0.79 -13.96 -16.37
CA ASN A 296 -0.26 -15.19 -15.79
C ASN A 296 0.23 -14.94 -14.36
N LEU A 297 -0.61 -15.26 -13.39
CA LEU A 297 -0.31 -15.08 -11.97
C LEU A 297 0.97 -15.77 -11.54
N ARG A 298 1.37 -16.90 -12.15
CA ARG A 298 2.62 -17.60 -11.78
C ARG A 298 3.86 -16.73 -12.01
N ASP A 299 3.87 -15.95 -13.09
CA ASP A 299 5.02 -15.12 -13.48
C ASP A 299 5.14 -13.86 -12.59
N ILE A 300 4.07 -13.47 -11.90
CA ILE A 300 3.94 -12.20 -11.15
C ILE A 300 3.93 -12.45 -9.63
N ARG A 301 3.16 -13.45 -9.20
CA ARG A 301 2.81 -13.71 -7.80
C ARG A 301 4.01 -14.14 -6.97
N ALA A 302 4.98 -14.84 -7.56
CA ALA A 302 6.24 -15.16 -6.90
C ALA A 302 7.18 -13.94 -6.73
N GLN A 303 7.03 -12.91 -7.57
CA GLN A 303 8.09 -11.91 -7.76
C GLN A 303 7.70 -10.52 -7.22
N VAL A 304 6.47 -10.06 -7.51
CA VAL A 304 5.94 -8.81 -6.94
C VAL A 304 5.25 -9.08 -5.60
N GLY A 305 4.60 -10.27 -5.47
CA GLY A 305 3.90 -10.78 -4.26
C GLY A 305 4.65 -10.65 -2.94
N TYR A 306 5.99 -10.72 -3.01
CA TYR A 306 6.90 -10.74 -1.87
C TYR A 306 7.81 -9.52 -1.83
N TYR A 307 7.41 -8.42 -2.48
CA TYR A 307 8.20 -7.19 -2.46
C TYR A 307 8.32 -6.66 -1.03
N LYS A 308 9.56 -6.49 -0.55
CA LYS A 308 9.87 -6.00 0.80
C LYS A 308 10.56 -4.64 0.75
N PHE A 309 10.55 -3.93 1.88
CA PHE A 309 11.29 -2.68 2.03
C PHE A 309 12.79 -2.86 1.74
N GLY A 310 13.38 -1.85 1.11
CA GLY A 310 14.79 -1.87 0.71
C GLY A 310 15.13 -2.82 -0.44
N GLN A 311 14.17 -3.61 -0.95
CA GLN A 311 14.42 -4.43 -2.13
C GLN A 311 14.70 -3.57 -3.36
N THR A 312 15.39 -4.20 -4.30
CA THR A 312 15.70 -3.65 -5.60
C THR A 312 14.41 -3.41 -6.40
N PRO A 313 14.28 -2.29 -7.13
CA PRO A 313 13.12 -2.04 -7.96
C PRO A 313 12.95 -3.14 -9.01
N THR A 314 11.71 -3.50 -9.30
CA THR A 314 11.41 -4.38 -10.43
C THR A 314 11.67 -3.63 -11.74
N PRO A 315 12.01 -4.31 -12.85
CA PRO A 315 12.18 -3.66 -14.15
C PRO A 315 10.95 -2.83 -14.54
N GLN A 316 9.77 -3.35 -14.24
CA GLN A 316 8.49 -2.67 -14.47
C GLN A 316 8.38 -1.38 -13.64
N SER A 317 8.76 -1.37 -12.36
CA SER A 317 8.70 -0.17 -11.50
C SER A 317 9.66 0.96 -11.91
N LEU A 318 10.63 0.67 -12.78
CA LEU A 318 11.59 1.64 -13.33
C LEU A 318 11.07 2.34 -14.60
N CYS A 319 9.88 1.99 -15.06
CA CYS A 319 9.26 2.56 -16.25
C CYS A 319 8.17 3.57 -15.84
N ASN A 320 8.33 4.80 -16.30
CA ASN A 320 7.34 5.86 -16.17
C ASN A 320 6.48 5.86 -17.44
N LEU A 321 5.19 5.57 -17.31
CA LEU A 321 4.26 5.43 -18.42
C LEU A 321 3.61 6.77 -18.82
N ASP A 322 3.63 7.76 -17.93
CA ASP A 322 3.12 9.10 -18.23
C ASP A 322 4.19 9.96 -18.92
N ARG A 323 5.45 9.83 -18.49
CA ARG A 323 6.63 10.48 -19.08
C ARG A 323 7.75 9.46 -19.37
N PRO A 324 7.65 8.70 -20.49
CA PRO A 324 8.56 7.61 -20.82
C PRO A 324 10.05 7.96 -20.78
N GLU A 325 10.43 9.12 -21.28
CA GLU A 325 11.79 9.65 -21.28
C GLU A 325 12.34 9.93 -19.87
N LYS A 326 11.46 10.11 -18.88
CA LYS A 326 11.81 10.30 -17.47
C LYS A 326 11.94 8.99 -16.69
N SER A 327 11.81 7.85 -17.36
CA SER A 327 11.96 6.54 -16.75
C SER A 327 13.34 6.34 -16.12
N PRO A 328 13.44 5.98 -14.83
CA PRO A 328 14.71 5.60 -14.22
C PRO A 328 15.47 4.51 -14.99
N LEU A 329 14.78 3.59 -15.67
CA LEU A 329 15.39 2.56 -16.51
C LEU A 329 16.28 3.17 -17.62
N LEU A 330 15.84 4.30 -18.19
CA LEU A 330 16.54 5.01 -19.26
C LEU A 330 17.56 6.00 -18.69
N LEU A 331 17.14 6.82 -17.72
CA LEU A 331 17.94 7.94 -17.22
C LEU A 331 19.11 7.50 -16.33
N ALA A 332 19.03 6.36 -15.64
CA ALA A 332 20.06 5.97 -14.68
C ALA A 332 21.44 5.82 -15.33
N HIS A 333 21.53 5.30 -16.55
CA HIS A 333 22.80 5.00 -17.23
C HIS A 333 22.97 5.72 -18.57
N LEU A 334 22.15 6.74 -18.82
CA LEU A 334 22.36 7.71 -19.90
C LEU A 334 23.41 8.73 -19.45
N ALA A 335 24.29 9.15 -20.36
CA ALA A 335 25.33 10.15 -20.10
C ALA A 335 24.71 11.47 -19.62
N LYS A 336 25.40 12.18 -18.71
CA LYS A 336 24.96 13.51 -18.24
C LYS A 336 24.81 14.53 -19.38
N ALA A 337 25.72 14.49 -20.35
CA ALA A 337 25.68 15.36 -21.53
C ALA A 337 24.41 15.16 -22.39
N ALA A 338 23.79 13.98 -22.30
CA ALA A 338 22.53 13.65 -22.96
C ALA A 338 21.30 13.80 -22.05
N GLY A 339 21.45 14.47 -20.89
CA GLY A 339 20.36 14.67 -19.91
C GLY A 339 20.11 13.47 -19.00
N GLY A 340 21.00 12.48 -19.01
CA GLY A 340 20.97 11.33 -18.11
C GLY A 340 21.61 11.61 -16.75
N ARG A 341 21.69 10.57 -15.91
CA ARG A 341 22.19 10.67 -14.53
C ARG A 341 23.56 10.01 -14.33
N GLU A 342 23.99 9.17 -15.27
CA GLU A 342 25.28 8.48 -15.24
C GLU A 342 25.58 7.85 -13.85
N LEU A 343 24.60 7.14 -13.32
CA LEU A 343 24.67 6.46 -12.03
C LEU A 343 25.42 5.13 -12.21
N GLY A 344 26.33 4.83 -11.28
CA GLY A 344 27.10 3.58 -11.29
C GLY A 344 28.45 3.72 -12.01
N ALA A 345 29.06 2.59 -12.37
CA ALA A 345 30.43 2.56 -12.88
C ALA A 345 30.55 2.77 -14.40
N ASN A 346 29.46 2.61 -15.17
CA ASN A 346 29.49 2.65 -16.63
C ASN A 346 28.29 3.41 -17.21
N THR A 347 28.56 4.22 -18.24
CA THR A 347 27.55 4.77 -19.14
C THR A 347 27.10 3.67 -20.11
N VAL A 348 25.81 3.36 -20.10
CA VAL A 348 25.21 2.34 -20.98
C VAL A 348 24.73 2.95 -22.29
N PHE A 349 24.21 4.18 -22.23
CA PHE A 349 23.77 4.96 -23.38
C PHE A 349 24.52 6.28 -23.42
N ALA A 350 25.28 6.51 -24.48
CA ALA A 350 26.00 7.78 -24.67
C ALA A 350 25.04 8.92 -25.06
N THR A 351 24.04 8.60 -25.89
CA THR A 351 23.06 9.56 -26.41
C THR A 351 21.66 8.97 -26.38
N THR A 352 20.65 9.83 -26.49
CA THR A 352 19.25 9.40 -26.68
C THR A 352 19.01 8.83 -28.08
N SER A 353 19.91 9.03 -29.05
CA SER A 353 19.81 8.48 -30.40
C SER A 353 20.27 7.02 -30.54
N ASP A 354 20.80 6.42 -29.48
CA ASP A 354 21.17 4.99 -29.48
C ASP A 354 19.94 4.12 -29.82
N ALA A 355 20.11 3.17 -30.75
CA ALA A 355 19.00 2.35 -31.25
C ALA A 355 18.36 1.47 -30.17
N ASP A 356 19.15 1.00 -29.19
CA ASP A 356 18.65 0.21 -28.07
C ASP A 356 17.95 1.10 -27.05
N TYR A 357 18.44 2.33 -26.83
CA TYR A 357 17.73 3.33 -26.04
C TYR A 357 16.34 3.62 -26.63
N GLN A 358 16.27 3.88 -27.94
CA GLN A 358 15.01 4.14 -28.65
C GLN A 358 14.07 2.92 -28.61
N THR A 359 14.61 1.71 -28.72
CA THR A 359 13.83 0.47 -28.58
C THR A 359 13.18 0.36 -27.18
N LEU A 360 13.92 0.67 -26.11
CA LEU A 360 13.37 0.66 -24.75
C LEU A 360 12.35 1.79 -24.55
N LEU A 361 12.64 2.99 -25.03
CA LEU A 361 11.73 4.13 -24.96
C LEU A 361 10.40 3.82 -25.65
N ALA A 362 10.43 3.28 -26.87
CA ALA A 362 9.25 2.89 -27.63
C ALA A 362 8.40 1.83 -26.91
N ALA A 363 9.05 0.86 -26.23
CA ALA A 363 8.33 -0.14 -25.44
C ALA A 363 7.58 0.49 -24.25
N ILE A 364 8.18 1.48 -23.59
CA ILE A 364 7.56 2.21 -22.47
C ILE A 364 6.42 3.10 -22.98
N GLN A 365 6.62 3.81 -24.10
CA GLN A 365 5.59 4.63 -24.75
C GLN A 365 4.36 3.78 -25.11
N LYS A 366 4.57 2.63 -25.76
CA LYS A 366 3.49 1.69 -26.11
C LYS A 366 2.71 1.20 -24.89
N ALA A 367 3.40 0.92 -23.79
CA ALA A 367 2.72 0.56 -22.54
C ALA A 367 1.92 1.74 -21.96
N GLY A 368 2.43 2.97 -22.06
CA GLY A 368 1.70 4.18 -21.66
C GLY A 368 0.45 4.44 -22.52
N GLU A 369 0.54 4.25 -23.83
CA GLU A 369 -0.61 4.29 -24.74
C GLU A 369 -1.67 3.27 -24.35
N LYS A 370 -1.25 2.02 -24.12
CA LYS A 370 -2.16 0.96 -23.70
C LYS A 370 -2.79 1.27 -22.34
N LEU A 371 -2.04 1.85 -21.40
CA LEU A 371 -2.59 2.29 -20.11
C LEU A 371 -3.65 3.39 -20.28
N ARG A 372 -3.47 4.33 -21.21
CA ARG A 372 -4.50 5.35 -21.52
C ARG A 372 -5.77 4.76 -22.12
N GLU A 373 -5.62 3.70 -22.92
CA GLU A 373 -6.75 2.95 -23.51
C GLU A 373 -7.53 2.17 -22.44
N VAL A 374 -6.86 1.32 -21.66
CA VAL A 374 -7.54 0.43 -20.69
C VAL A 374 -7.89 1.10 -19.38
N LYS A 375 -7.12 2.14 -19.02
CA LYS A 375 -7.19 2.93 -17.80
C LYS A 375 -6.94 2.13 -16.53
N ARG A 376 -6.43 2.80 -15.50
CA ARG A 376 -6.32 2.28 -14.14
C ARG A 376 -7.31 3.00 -13.23
N PHE A 377 -7.62 2.41 -12.07
CA PHE A 377 -8.61 2.94 -11.14
C PHE A 377 -8.40 4.42 -10.76
N ASP A 378 -7.16 4.90 -10.84
CA ASP A 378 -6.73 6.27 -10.58
C ASP A 378 -6.75 7.17 -11.83
N MET A 379 -7.46 6.78 -12.90
CA MET A 379 -7.56 7.51 -14.16
C MET A 379 -9.00 7.92 -14.48
N PRO A 380 -9.22 9.13 -15.04
CA PRO A 380 -10.53 9.59 -15.45
C PRO A 380 -11.23 8.64 -16.44
N GLY A 381 -12.50 8.35 -16.17
CA GLY A 381 -13.30 7.44 -16.98
C GLY A 381 -12.86 5.98 -16.91
N PHE A 382 -12.16 5.58 -15.83
CA PHE A 382 -11.97 4.19 -15.47
C PHE A 382 -13.32 3.49 -15.29
N ARG A 383 -13.38 2.24 -15.77
CA ARG A 383 -14.50 1.33 -15.59
C ARG A 383 -13.98 0.06 -14.91
N PRO A 384 -14.63 -0.44 -13.85
CA PRO A 384 -14.28 -1.73 -13.26
C PRO A 384 -14.37 -2.87 -14.29
N ASN A 385 -13.57 -3.91 -14.13
CA ASN A 385 -13.62 -5.06 -15.04
C ASN A 385 -14.94 -5.85 -14.92
N ASP A 386 -15.24 -6.63 -15.95
CA ASP A 386 -16.53 -7.33 -16.06
C ASP A 386 -16.75 -8.37 -14.96
N TYR A 387 -15.69 -8.97 -14.42
CA TYR A 387 -15.80 -9.91 -13.31
C TYR A 387 -16.24 -9.21 -12.01
N TYR A 388 -15.67 -8.05 -11.69
CA TYR A 388 -16.11 -7.24 -10.54
C TYR A 388 -17.58 -6.84 -10.71
N LEU A 389 -17.95 -6.35 -11.89
CA LEU A 389 -19.31 -5.92 -12.17
C LEU A 389 -20.30 -7.08 -12.14
N HIS A 390 -19.90 -8.25 -12.64
CA HIS A 390 -20.68 -9.47 -12.53
C HIS A 390 -20.94 -9.86 -11.07
N GLN A 391 -19.93 -9.79 -10.19
CA GLN A 391 -20.14 -10.05 -8.76
C GLN A 391 -21.08 -9.01 -8.13
N MET A 392 -20.93 -7.72 -8.46
CA MET A 392 -21.84 -6.67 -7.97
C MET A 392 -23.30 -6.93 -8.38
N ARG A 393 -23.54 -7.40 -9.61
CA ARG A 393 -24.88 -7.82 -10.06
C ARG A 393 -25.39 -9.04 -9.29
N ARG A 394 -24.52 -10.05 -9.10
CA ARG A 394 -24.85 -11.26 -8.34
C ARG A 394 -25.23 -10.96 -6.88
N TYR A 395 -24.58 -9.99 -6.25
CA TYR A 395 -24.90 -9.53 -4.90
C TYR A 395 -26.11 -8.58 -4.84
N GLY A 396 -26.76 -8.27 -5.98
CA GLY A 396 -27.89 -7.34 -6.03
C GLY A 396 -27.52 -5.87 -5.79
N ILE A 397 -26.22 -5.53 -5.88
CA ILE A 397 -25.69 -4.18 -5.65
C ILE A 397 -25.73 -3.33 -6.92
N LEU A 398 -25.51 -3.94 -8.09
CA LEU A 398 -25.54 -3.26 -9.39
C LEU A 398 -26.73 -3.76 -10.22
N ARG A 399 -27.58 -2.85 -10.71
CA ARG A 399 -28.68 -3.15 -11.64
C ARG A 399 -28.38 -2.65 -13.05
N ALA A 400 -29.21 -3.03 -14.02
CA ALA A 400 -29.09 -2.55 -15.40
C ALA A 400 -29.35 -1.03 -15.45
N GLY A 401 -28.47 -0.28 -16.12
CA GLY A 401 -28.54 1.19 -16.22
C GLY A 401 -27.89 1.96 -15.07
N ASP A 402 -27.51 1.29 -13.98
CA ASP A 402 -26.79 1.94 -12.87
C ASP A 402 -25.36 2.35 -13.28
N ALA A 403 -24.86 3.40 -12.64
CA ALA A 403 -23.48 3.83 -12.83
C ALA A 403 -22.48 2.79 -12.28
N GLU A 404 -21.53 2.38 -13.12
CA GLU A 404 -20.50 1.40 -12.78
C GLU A 404 -19.32 2.04 -12.00
N ASN A 405 -19.64 2.85 -10.99
CA ASN A 405 -18.65 3.51 -10.14
C ASN A 405 -18.17 2.56 -9.03
N GLY A 406 -16.95 2.04 -9.16
CA GLY A 406 -16.36 1.07 -8.22
C GLY A 406 -16.35 1.51 -6.75
N TYR A 407 -16.14 2.80 -6.48
CA TYR A 407 -16.14 3.31 -5.10
C TYR A 407 -17.56 3.29 -4.51
N ALA A 408 -18.57 3.71 -5.28
CA ALA A 408 -19.96 3.69 -4.83
C ALA A 408 -20.48 2.26 -4.64
N LEU A 409 -20.13 1.36 -5.57
CA LEU A 409 -20.48 -0.06 -5.53
C LEU A 409 -19.86 -0.77 -4.31
N ASP A 410 -18.57 -0.55 -4.03
CA ASP A 410 -17.93 -1.08 -2.82
C ASP A 410 -18.63 -0.58 -1.54
N GLN A 411 -18.98 0.72 -1.47
CA GLN A 411 -19.69 1.26 -0.32
C GLN A 411 -21.07 0.64 -0.13
N ALA A 412 -21.82 0.43 -1.22
CA ALA A 412 -23.11 -0.24 -1.19
C ALA A 412 -22.98 -1.71 -0.77
N TYR A 413 -22.00 -2.42 -1.31
CA TYR A 413 -21.67 -3.80 -0.93
C TYR A 413 -21.31 -3.91 0.56
N TRP A 414 -20.46 -3.03 1.09
CA TRP A 414 -20.12 -3.08 2.51
C TRP A 414 -21.31 -2.77 3.42
N ARG A 415 -22.21 -1.87 2.99
CA ARG A 415 -23.45 -1.57 3.73
C ARG A 415 -24.45 -2.72 3.74
N SER A 416 -24.42 -3.65 2.77
CA SER A 416 -25.34 -4.79 2.76
C SER A 416 -25.06 -5.79 3.88
N PHE A 417 -23.88 -5.73 4.51
CA PHE A 417 -23.52 -6.55 5.68
C PHE A 417 -23.87 -5.89 7.01
N HIS A 418 -24.35 -4.65 7.02
CA HIS A 418 -24.70 -3.98 8.26
C HIS A 418 -25.93 -4.66 8.88
N TYR A 419 -25.80 -5.12 10.11
CA TYR A 419 -26.93 -5.60 10.90
C TYR A 419 -27.99 -4.51 11.02
N ARG A 420 -29.25 -4.88 10.73
CA ARG A 420 -30.44 -4.05 10.92
C ARG A 420 -31.34 -4.84 11.88
N PRO A 421 -31.59 -4.34 13.11
CA PRO A 421 -32.39 -5.03 14.10
C PRO A 421 -33.86 -5.19 13.69
#